data_AF-A0A6J1DJA5-F1
#
_entry.id   AF-A0A6J1DJA5-F1
#
_cell.length_a   1.000
_cell.length_b   1.000
_cell.length_c   1.000
_cell.angle_alpha   90.00
_cell.angle_beta   90.00
_cell.angle_gamma   90.00
#
_symmetry.space_group_name_H-M   'P 1'
#
loop_
_entity.id
_entity.type
_entity.pdbx_description
1 polymer ?
#
loop_
_entity_poly.entity_id
_entity_poly.type
_entity_poly.pdbx_seq_one_letter_code
_entity_poly.pdbx_strand_id
1 'polypeptide(L)'
;MKVSSVDDSQFDLCNGIAAATHFTVMKTSLFFAGDGFTVYDCKGNLVFRVDSYGPDSRYKDELVLMDPLGRCLFTLRRKGCFGQRYCTVLNAGKEPVAEIRRKVDASTNVMLGKDVFSLSLKPGFDGAFAMALVLVLDRINGDDGLDSAAELDPTLD
;
A
#
# COMPACT_ATOMS: atom_id res chain seq x y z
N MET A 1 -18.31 -23.34 6.13
CA MET A 1 -18.68 -22.19 5.26
C MET A 1 -18.39 -22.61 3.83
N LYS A 2 -19.44 -22.76 3.02
CA LYS A 2 -19.34 -23.16 1.61
C LYS A 2 -19.22 -21.87 0.82
N VAL A 3 -18.03 -21.56 0.29
CA VAL A 3 -17.88 -20.48 -0.68
C VAL A 3 -18.61 -20.95 -1.94
N SER A 4 -19.80 -20.40 -2.17
CA SER A 4 -20.55 -20.65 -3.40
C SER A 4 -19.76 -20.10 -4.58
N SER A 5 -19.54 -20.95 -5.58
CA SER A 5 -18.96 -20.61 -6.87
C SER A 5 -19.60 -19.33 -7.40
N VAL A 6 -18.79 -18.30 -7.64
CA VAL A 6 -19.15 -17.25 -8.59
C VAL A 6 -19.03 -17.88 -9.97
N ASP A 7 -20.05 -17.74 -10.79
CA ASP A 7 -20.12 -18.31 -12.13
C ASP A 7 -19.29 -17.43 -13.09
N ASP A 8 -18.07 -17.87 -13.41
CA ASP A 8 -17.10 -17.18 -14.26
C ASP A 8 -17.46 -17.20 -15.77
N SER A 9 -18.63 -17.73 -16.14
CA SER A 9 -18.99 -17.97 -17.55
C SER A 9 -19.47 -16.74 -18.34
N GLN A 10 -19.33 -15.51 -17.82
CA GLN A 10 -19.91 -14.30 -18.45
C GLN A 10 -18.94 -13.21 -18.91
N PHE A 11 -17.63 -13.46 -18.99
CA PHE A 11 -16.67 -12.51 -19.54
C PHE A 11 -15.78 -13.13 -20.62
N ASP A 12 -16.40 -13.61 -21.70
CA ASP A 12 -15.65 -13.90 -22.93
C ASP A 12 -16.44 -13.48 -24.16
N LEU A 13 -16.14 -12.28 -24.65
CA LEU A 13 -16.25 -11.91 -26.05
C LEU A 13 -15.45 -10.62 -26.27
N CYS A 14 -14.40 -10.71 -27.10
CA CYS A 14 -13.98 -9.76 -28.15
C CYS A 14 -12.44 -9.63 -28.29
N ASN A 15 -11.91 -10.33 -29.30
CA ASN A 15 -10.91 -9.90 -30.29
C ASN A 15 -9.64 -9.09 -29.88
N GLY A 16 -8.48 -9.75 -30.00
CA GLY A 16 -7.22 -9.11 -30.45
C GLY A 16 -6.47 -8.24 -29.45
N ILE A 17 -7.00 -8.06 -28.25
CA ILE A 17 -6.32 -7.44 -27.11
C ILE A 17 -5.84 -8.60 -26.23
N ALA A 18 -4.61 -8.52 -25.70
CA ALA A 18 -4.06 -9.54 -24.80
C ALA A 18 -5.15 -9.97 -23.80
N ALA A 19 -5.49 -11.26 -23.79
CA ALA A 19 -6.60 -11.80 -23.03
C ALA A 19 -6.57 -11.23 -21.60
N ALA A 20 -7.68 -10.65 -21.16
CA ALA A 20 -7.76 -10.00 -19.86
C ALA A 20 -7.37 -11.02 -18.77
N THR A 21 -6.34 -10.70 -17.98
CA THR A 21 -5.91 -11.57 -16.89
C THR A 21 -6.88 -11.39 -15.73
N HIS A 22 -7.62 -12.45 -15.39
CA HIS A 22 -8.59 -12.45 -14.31
C HIS A 22 -7.99 -13.03 -13.03
N PHE A 23 -8.18 -12.32 -11.92
CA PHE A 23 -7.77 -12.77 -10.60
C PHE A 23 -8.93 -12.75 -9.61
N THR A 24 -9.01 -13.77 -8.78
CA THR A 24 -9.92 -13.85 -7.63
C THR A 24 -9.14 -13.49 -6.37
N VAL A 25 -9.55 -12.41 -5.69
CA VAL A 25 -8.89 -11.92 -4.47
C VAL A 25 -9.74 -12.27 -3.25
N MET A 26 -9.20 -13.11 -2.37
CA MET A 26 -9.83 -13.51 -1.12
C MET A 26 -9.19 -12.78 0.05
N LYS A 27 -9.98 -12.01 0.81
CA LYS A 27 -9.53 -11.41 2.08
C LYS A 27 -9.46 -12.50 3.15
N THR A 28 -8.31 -12.65 3.79
CA THR A 28 -8.12 -13.58 4.89
C THR A 28 -8.34 -12.84 6.21
N SER A 29 -9.56 -12.89 6.75
CA SER A 29 -9.85 -12.43 8.12
C SER A 29 -10.27 -13.62 8.98
N LEU A 30 -9.41 -14.05 9.90
CA LEU A 30 -9.72 -15.05 10.92
C LEU A 30 -9.79 -14.40 12.31
N PHE A 31 -10.69 -13.42 12.48
CA PHE A 31 -11.15 -12.85 13.76
C PHE A 31 -10.12 -12.36 14.83
N PHE A 32 -8.81 -12.60 14.74
CA PHE A 32 -7.74 -11.96 15.51
C PHE A 32 -6.39 -12.00 14.74
N ALA A 33 -5.66 -10.86 14.77
CA ALA A 33 -4.31 -10.58 14.25
C ALA A 33 -3.87 -11.21 12.90
N GLY A 34 -4.06 -10.45 11.82
CA GLY A 34 -3.47 -10.70 10.50
C GLY A 34 -4.43 -10.35 9.36
N ASP A 35 -4.47 -9.08 8.94
CA ASP A 35 -5.16 -8.70 7.70
C ASP A 35 -4.28 -9.13 6.52
N GLY A 36 -4.82 -9.95 5.63
CA GLY A 36 -4.11 -10.46 4.47
C GLY A 36 -5.03 -10.75 3.28
N PHE A 37 -4.42 -11.04 2.15
CA PHE A 37 -5.10 -11.41 0.91
C PHE A 37 -4.43 -12.63 0.29
N THR A 38 -5.26 -13.46 -0.31
CA THR A 38 -4.81 -14.55 -1.17
C THR A 38 -5.41 -14.35 -2.55
N VAL A 39 -4.59 -14.41 -3.59
CA VAL A 39 -4.97 -14.11 -4.97
C VAL A 39 -4.83 -15.37 -5.82
N TYR A 40 -5.89 -15.73 -6.52
CA TYR A 40 -5.96 -16.92 -7.37
C TYR A 40 -6.17 -16.53 -8.83
N ASP A 41 -5.68 -17.36 -9.76
CA ASP A 41 -6.01 -17.24 -11.19
C ASP A 41 -7.41 -17.83 -11.48
N CYS A 42 -7.88 -17.70 -12.73
CA CYS A 42 -9.15 -18.28 -13.18
C CYS A 42 -9.20 -19.82 -13.15
N LYS A 43 -8.07 -20.50 -12.92
CA LYS A 43 -8.00 -21.95 -12.76
C LYS A 43 -8.01 -22.38 -11.30
N GLY A 44 -8.06 -21.43 -10.37
CA GLY A 44 -8.02 -21.68 -8.93
C GLY A 44 -6.62 -21.91 -8.36
N ASN A 45 -5.56 -21.65 -9.13
CA ASN A 45 -4.19 -21.74 -8.62
C ASN A 45 -3.84 -20.49 -7.80
N LEU A 46 -3.13 -20.68 -6.70
CA LEU A 46 -2.56 -19.56 -5.93
C LEU A 46 -1.52 -18.83 -6.79
N VAL A 47 -1.65 -17.50 -6.89
CA VAL A 47 -0.73 -16.63 -7.65
C VAL A 47 0.03 -15.68 -6.73
N PHE A 48 -0.68 -15.06 -5.78
CA PHE A 48 -0.04 -14.16 -4.82
C PHE A 48 -0.62 -14.35 -3.42
N ARG A 49 0.21 -14.02 -2.44
CA ARG A 49 -0.20 -13.87 -1.06
C ARG A 49 0.28 -12.52 -0.55
N VAL A 50 -0.58 -11.83 0.21
CA VAL A 50 -0.26 -10.58 0.88
C VAL A 50 -0.53 -10.77 2.35
N ASP A 51 0.47 -10.55 3.19
CA ASP A 51 0.29 -10.57 4.64
C ASP A 51 0.76 -9.26 5.27
N SER A 52 0.09 -8.87 6.34
CA SER A 52 0.62 -7.93 7.32
C SER A 52 1.46 -8.70 8.34
N TYR A 53 2.79 -8.61 8.23
CA TYR A 53 3.66 -9.16 9.26
C TYR A 53 3.84 -8.14 10.38
N GLY A 54 3.15 -8.35 11.49
CA GLY A 54 3.30 -7.54 12.70
C GLY A 54 2.92 -8.35 13.95
N PRO A 55 3.87 -9.03 14.60
CA PRO A 55 3.60 -9.77 15.84
C PRO A 55 3.34 -8.84 17.06
N ASP A 56 3.59 -7.54 16.90
CA ASP A 56 3.32 -6.51 17.90
C ASP A 56 2.55 -5.35 17.26
N SER A 57 1.60 -4.78 18.00
CA SER A 57 0.75 -3.63 17.62
C SER A 57 1.51 -2.36 17.18
N ARG A 58 2.83 -2.35 17.29
CA ARG A 58 3.75 -1.27 16.90
C ARG A 58 4.30 -1.37 15.48
N TYR A 59 4.09 -2.48 14.76
CA TYR A 59 4.54 -2.69 13.37
C TYR A 59 3.38 -3.03 12.42
N LYS A 60 2.26 -2.30 12.49
CA LYS A 60 1.18 -2.34 11.45
C LYS A 60 1.61 -1.77 10.09
N ASP A 61 2.90 -1.58 9.89
CA ASP A 61 3.46 -0.74 8.85
C ASP A 61 4.17 -1.51 7.74
N GLU A 62 4.19 -2.84 7.83
CA GLU A 62 4.82 -3.71 6.84
C GLU A 62 3.79 -4.62 6.15
N LEU A 63 3.70 -4.50 4.83
CA LEU A 63 2.92 -5.39 3.97
C LEU A 63 3.89 -6.14 3.06
N VAL A 64 3.76 -7.46 3.01
CA VAL A 64 4.64 -8.32 2.21
C VAL A 64 3.83 -8.98 1.12
N LEU A 65 4.19 -8.70 -0.14
CA LEU A 65 3.68 -9.41 -1.31
C LEU A 65 4.59 -10.61 -1.58
N MET A 66 4.00 -11.79 -1.70
CA MET A 66 4.69 -13.05 -1.93
C MET A 66 4.19 -13.77 -3.17
N ASP A 67 5.07 -14.62 -3.69
CA ASP A 67 4.71 -15.63 -4.66
C ASP A 67 4.00 -16.84 -3.99
N PRO A 68 3.54 -17.83 -4.77
CA PRO A 68 2.84 -19.00 -4.23
C PRO A 68 3.69 -19.88 -3.32
N LEU A 69 5.01 -19.80 -3.42
CA LEU A 69 5.95 -20.55 -2.59
C LEU A 69 6.26 -19.82 -1.27
N GLY A 70 5.70 -18.63 -1.05
CA GLY A 70 5.96 -17.80 0.13
C GLY A 70 7.26 -17.00 0.04
N ARG A 71 7.86 -16.86 -1.15
CA ARG A 71 9.03 -15.98 -1.34
C ARG A 71 8.55 -14.54 -1.45
N CYS A 72 9.18 -13.65 -0.69
CA CYS A 72 8.91 -12.21 -0.76
C CYS A 72 9.29 -11.67 -2.14
N LEU A 73 8.32 -11.03 -2.80
CA LEU A 73 8.52 -10.29 -4.06
C LEU A 73 8.81 -8.82 -3.74
N PHE A 74 7.94 -8.21 -2.93
CA PHE A 74 8.06 -6.84 -2.47
C PHE A 74 7.62 -6.69 -1.03
N THR A 75 8.25 -5.78 -0.30
CA THR A 75 7.79 -5.34 1.02
C THR A 75 7.51 -3.85 0.98
N LEU A 76 6.27 -3.46 1.24
CA LEU A 76 5.89 -2.08 1.46
C LEU A 76 6.07 -1.78 2.95
N ARG A 77 6.99 -0.89 3.27
CA ARG A 77 7.28 -0.47 4.64
C ARG A 77 6.91 0.99 4.82
N ARG A 78 6.08 1.27 5.80
CA ARG A 78 5.77 2.61 6.29
C ARG A 78 6.64 2.88 7.53
N LYS A 79 7.01 4.13 7.76
CA LYS A 79 7.60 4.53 9.05
C LYS A 79 6.84 5.74 9.58
N GLY A 80 6.33 5.65 10.80
CA GLY A 80 5.64 6.73 11.49
C GLY A 80 4.22 6.97 10.96
N CYS A 81 3.65 8.14 11.27
CA CYS A 81 2.34 8.53 10.75
C CYS A 81 2.44 9.01 9.29
N PHE A 82 1.40 8.80 8.47
CA PHE A 82 1.41 9.20 7.05
C PHE A 82 1.58 10.71 6.82
N GLY A 83 1.33 11.55 7.81
CA GLY A 83 1.70 12.97 7.80
C GLY A 83 3.22 13.21 7.67
N GLN A 84 4.05 12.19 7.91
CA GLN A 84 5.49 12.19 7.67
C GLN A 84 5.86 11.75 6.24
N ARG A 85 4.88 11.32 5.42
CA ARG A 85 5.02 10.89 4.01
C ARG A 85 6.28 10.04 3.79
N TYR A 86 6.52 9.08 4.69
CA TYR A 86 7.69 8.23 4.65
C TYR A 86 7.26 6.79 4.37
N CYS A 87 7.52 6.34 3.13
CA CYS A 87 7.22 4.99 2.73
C CYS A 87 8.33 4.48 1.79
N THR A 88 8.67 3.21 1.95
CA THR A 88 9.71 2.54 1.16
C THR A 88 9.17 1.23 0.62
N VAL A 89 9.32 1.04 -0.70
CA VAL A 89 9.12 -0.25 -1.36
C VAL A 89 10.46 -0.94 -1.43
N LEU A 90 10.55 -2.15 -0.86
CA LEU A 90 11.73 -2.99 -0.88
C LEU A 90 11.52 -4.16 -1.84
N ASN A 91 12.58 -4.58 -2.52
CA ASN A 91 12.58 -5.84 -3.28
C ASN A 91 12.80 -7.06 -2.36
N ALA A 92 12.83 -8.26 -2.95
CA ALA A 92 13.13 -9.52 -2.26
C ALA A 92 14.44 -9.50 -1.45
N GLY A 93 15.45 -8.75 -1.91
CA GLY A 93 16.73 -8.55 -1.23
C GLY A 93 16.70 -7.52 -0.10
N LYS A 94 15.52 -6.98 0.25
CA LYS A 94 15.33 -5.87 1.20
C LYS A 94 16.03 -4.56 0.80
N GLU A 95 16.31 -4.39 -0.48
CA GLU A 95 16.86 -3.15 -1.00
C GLU A 95 15.74 -2.20 -1.43
N PRO A 96 15.86 -0.89 -1.16
CA PRO A 96 14.87 0.09 -1.59
C PRO A 96 14.84 0.22 -3.11
N VAL A 97 13.66 0.07 -3.70
CA VAL A 97 13.40 0.27 -5.14
C VAL A 97 12.52 1.48 -5.42
N ALA A 98 11.71 1.91 -4.44
CA ALA A 98 11.00 3.17 -4.47
C ALA A 98 10.96 3.77 -3.06
N GLU A 99 11.11 5.09 -2.95
CA GLU A 99 11.07 5.78 -1.68
C GLU A 99 10.32 7.11 -1.78
N ILE A 100 9.38 7.32 -0.87
CA ILE A 100 8.61 8.54 -0.71
C ILE A 100 9.13 9.24 0.55
N ARG A 101 9.48 10.53 0.41
CA ARG A 101 9.94 11.40 1.50
C ARG A 101 9.31 12.77 1.38
N ARG A 102 9.10 13.49 2.48
CA ARG A 102 8.73 14.92 2.42
C ARG A 102 9.81 15.72 1.70
N LYS A 103 9.38 16.63 0.82
CA LYS A 103 10.31 17.49 0.10
C LYS A 103 10.71 18.65 0.99
N VAL A 104 12.01 18.79 1.24
CA VAL A 104 12.58 19.96 1.91
C VAL A 104 13.07 20.92 0.85
N ASP A 105 12.74 22.19 0.99
CA ASP A 105 13.27 23.22 0.10
C ASP A 105 14.78 23.35 0.32
N ALA A 106 15.56 23.15 -0.74
CA ALA A 106 17.02 23.12 -0.66
C ALA A 106 17.65 24.49 -0.33
N SER A 107 16.91 25.58 -0.54
CA SER A 107 17.41 26.95 -0.33
C SER A 107 17.13 27.49 1.06
N THR A 108 16.02 27.06 1.67
CA THR A 108 15.54 27.59 2.96
C THR A 108 15.59 26.57 4.10
N ASN A 109 15.85 25.29 3.81
CA ASN A 109 15.70 24.17 4.76
C ASN A 109 14.31 24.11 5.44
N VAL A 110 13.32 24.78 4.86
CA VAL A 110 11.93 24.71 5.30
C VAL A 110 11.27 23.54 4.60
N MET A 111 10.49 22.75 5.36
CA MET A 111 9.67 21.71 4.75
C MET A 111 8.64 22.40 3.85
N LEU A 112 8.59 22.02 2.57
CA LEU A 112 7.47 22.42 1.74
C LEU A 112 6.18 21.82 2.36
N GLY A 113 5.02 22.43 2.06
CA GLY A 113 3.72 22.08 2.67
C GLY A 113 3.48 20.56 2.75
N LYS A 114 2.58 20.12 3.63
CA LYS A 114 2.33 18.69 3.92
C LYS A 114 2.06 17.83 2.66
N ASP A 115 1.63 18.46 1.57
CA ASP A 115 1.30 17.84 0.28
C ASP A 115 2.45 17.82 -0.74
N VAL A 116 3.63 18.32 -0.37
CA VAL A 116 4.81 18.32 -1.25
C VAL A 116 5.81 17.25 -0.81
N PHE A 117 5.96 16.22 -1.64
CA PHE A 117 6.85 15.09 -1.39
C PHE A 117 7.73 14.77 -2.60
N SER A 118 8.81 14.06 -2.35
CA SER A 118 9.75 13.53 -3.33
C SER A 118 9.56 12.03 -3.46
N LEU A 119 9.39 11.55 -4.69
CA LEU A 119 9.39 10.13 -5.03
C LEU A 119 10.70 9.80 -5.74
N SER A 120 11.48 8.88 -5.17
CA SER A 120 12.75 8.42 -5.73
C SER A 120 12.63 6.96 -6.15
N LEU A 121 13.00 6.63 -7.38
CA LEU A 121 12.87 5.28 -7.94
C LEU A 121 14.25 4.75 -8.35
N LYS A 122 14.51 3.46 -8.11
CA LYS A 122 15.66 2.78 -8.72
C LYS A 122 15.43 2.63 -10.23
N PRO A 123 16.49 2.66 -11.06
CA PRO A 123 16.38 2.37 -12.48
C PRO A 123 15.70 1.02 -12.72
N GLY A 124 14.77 0.98 -13.69
CA GLY A 124 14.02 -0.23 -14.03
C GLY A 124 12.76 -0.48 -13.18
N PHE A 125 12.47 0.36 -12.18
CA PHE A 125 11.19 0.31 -11.47
C PHE A 125 10.13 1.15 -12.21
N ASP A 126 8.90 0.64 -12.30
CA ASP A 126 7.81 1.31 -13.00
C ASP A 126 7.32 2.53 -12.20
N GLY A 127 7.48 3.71 -12.78
CA GLY A 127 7.05 4.96 -12.16
C GLY A 127 5.54 5.15 -12.07
N ALA A 128 4.76 4.63 -13.03
CA ALA A 128 3.31 4.68 -12.98
C ALA A 128 2.77 3.79 -11.85
N PHE A 129 3.33 2.59 -11.70
CA PHE A 129 3.00 1.70 -10.59
C PHE A 129 3.36 2.33 -9.23
N ALA A 130 4.56 2.94 -9.12
CA ALA A 130 4.97 3.65 -7.91
C ALA A 130 3.99 4.79 -7.55
N MET A 131 3.58 5.59 -8.53
CA MET A 131 2.61 6.67 -8.34
C MET A 131 1.22 6.15 -7.95
N ALA A 132 0.76 5.02 -8.52
CA ALA A 132 -0.50 4.41 -8.11
C ALA A 132 -0.49 4.05 -6.61
N LEU A 133 0.63 3.49 -6.10
CA LEU A 133 0.79 3.22 -4.68
C LEU A 133 0.72 4.51 -3.85
N VAL A 134 1.40 5.58 -4.26
CA VAL A 134 1.32 6.89 -3.59
C VAL A 134 -0.12 7.36 -3.45
N LEU A 135 -0.90 7.31 -4.52
CA LEU A 135 -2.29 7.80 -4.55
C LEU A 135 -3.22 6.95 -3.68
N VAL A 136 -3.08 5.62 -3.75
CA VAL A 136 -3.87 4.70 -2.91
C VAL A 136 -3.55 4.94 -1.43
N LEU A 137 -2.26 5.07 -1.10
CA LEU A 137 -1.82 5.31 0.27
C LEU A 137 -2.24 6.68 0.80
N ASP A 138 -2.24 7.71 -0.03
CA ASP A 138 -2.74 9.05 0.31
C ASP A 138 -4.24 9.02 0.66
N ARG A 139 -5.04 8.32 -0.15
CA ARG A 139 -6.50 8.22 0.03
C ARG A 139 -6.93 7.43 1.26
N ILE A 140 -6.21 6.36 1.60
CA ILE A 140 -6.55 5.52 2.76
C ILE A 140 -6.19 6.20 4.08
N ASN A 141 -5.26 7.17 4.06
CA ASN A 141 -4.71 7.80 5.26
C ASN A 141 -5.09 9.27 5.46
N GLY A 142 -5.89 9.84 4.57
CA GLY A 142 -6.46 11.18 4.71
C GLY A 142 -7.66 11.19 5.66
N ASP A 143 -7.39 11.18 6.96
CA ASP A 143 -8.33 11.71 7.97
C ASP A 143 -7.55 12.39 9.09
N ASP A 144 -7.35 13.70 8.93
CA ASP A 144 -6.85 14.65 9.90
C ASP A 144 -8.02 15.25 10.70
N GLY A 145 -8.62 14.43 11.57
CA GLY A 145 -9.59 14.91 12.55
C GLY A 145 -8.94 15.37 13.86
N LEU A 146 -8.34 16.57 13.88
CA LEU A 146 -8.29 17.55 14.98
C LEU A 146 -7.08 18.49 14.81
N ASP A 147 -7.27 19.53 14.00
CA ASP A 147 -6.79 20.85 14.38
C ASP A 147 -7.51 21.25 15.68
N SER A 148 -6.98 20.84 16.84
CA SER A 148 -7.27 21.56 18.08
C SER A 148 -6.50 22.88 17.99
N ALA A 149 -7.10 23.83 17.27
CA ALA A 149 -6.77 25.22 17.39
C ALA A 149 -6.90 25.57 18.87
N ALA A 150 -5.78 25.91 19.48
CA ALA A 150 -5.75 26.61 20.74
C ALA A 150 -6.48 27.96 20.54
N GLU A 151 -7.79 28.00 20.77
CA GLU A 151 -8.45 29.21 21.22
C GLU A 151 -8.18 29.32 22.72
N LEU A 152 -6.96 29.77 23.05
CA LEU A 152 -6.73 30.49 24.28
C LEU A 152 -7.47 31.81 24.13
N ASP A 153 -8.68 31.90 24.67
CA ASP A 153 -9.35 33.16 24.91
C ASP A 153 -8.60 33.90 26.03
N PRO A 154 -7.91 35.03 25.75
CA PRO A 154 -7.22 35.79 26.76
C PRO A 154 -8.00 37.08 26.98
N THR A 155 -9.12 37.06 27.72
CA THR A 155 -9.54 38.15 28.64
C THR A 155 -10.94 37.90 29.22
N LEU A 156 -11.05 37.85 30.55
CA LEU A 156 -11.78 38.84 31.37
C LEU A 156 -11.72 38.44 32.86
N ASP A 157 -11.44 39.45 33.69
CA ASP A 157 -11.38 39.46 35.16
C ASP A 157 -12.59 38.81 35.87
#